data_AF-A0A7K3RRF5-F1
#
_entry.id   AF-A0A7K3RRF5-F1
#
_cell.length_a   1.000
_cell.length_b   1.000
_cell.length_c   1.000
_cell.angle_alpha   90.00
_cell.angle_beta   90.00
_cell.angle_gamma   90.00
#
_symmetry.space_group_name_H-M   'P 1'
#
loop_
_entity.id
_entity.type
_entity.pdbx_description
1 polymer ?
#
loop_
_entity_poly.entity_id
_entity_poly.type
_entity_poly.pdbx_seq_one_letter_code
_entity_poly.pdbx_strand_id
1 'polypeptide(L)'
;MPPGKIAALVSAFVVVLVVVLGALAESSDGPSTTSSRSSAQPGVSAAPSDGWSDEPYEPPSDDPLAPEETEEQEESEEPESPSALPDPLADAEVGSCFYDEGTDTTVDLRETECTTGAFEVVDLHHGTTDLDSCDDVEDSDRSVSSPRNDLVMCLSFLSADGDAYHADQGDCVYGQKAGAWDTQACETGNFKVLAVYNGSDTSKCDDWPRYNYWKMIDGPPDADRDVLLCLSMNYPDDIGYAEVDQCLLQRGSGDSTTHTNTGSCSTSNIVVSGRTPHYGAAAFCRDNGWTTWQNPSYPDLAYTVCFRWK
;
A
#
# COMPACT_ATOMS: atom_id res chain seq x y z
N MET A 1 -0.96 52.03 20.26
CA MET A 1 -2.31 51.73 20.81
C MET A 1 -2.88 50.55 20.04
N PRO A 2 -3.58 49.63 20.72
CA PRO A 2 -3.28 48.20 20.73
C PRO A 2 -3.98 47.37 19.64
N PRO A 3 -3.48 46.15 19.36
CA PRO A 3 -4.17 45.14 18.56
C PRO A 3 -5.39 44.58 19.30
N GLY A 4 -6.55 44.63 18.63
CA GLY A 4 -7.82 44.13 19.13
C GLY A 4 -7.91 42.61 19.00
N LYS A 5 -8.03 41.95 20.16
CA LYS A 5 -8.43 40.54 20.32
C LYS A 5 -9.86 40.38 19.81
N ILE A 6 -10.11 39.44 18.90
CA ILE A 6 -11.45 38.89 18.68
C ILE A 6 -11.39 37.41 19.05
N ALA A 7 -12.28 37.08 19.99
CA ALA A 7 -12.37 35.86 20.73
C ALA A 7 -12.89 34.69 19.90
N ALA A 8 -12.47 33.50 20.33
CA ALA A 8 -12.97 32.19 19.93
C ALA A 8 -14.49 32.06 20.09
N LEU A 9 -15.10 31.31 19.18
CA LEU A 9 -16.43 30.76 19.35
C LEU A 9 -16.39 29.28 18.94
N VAL A 10 -16.15 28.45 19.95
CA VAL A 10 -16.37 27.00 19.93
C VAL A 10 -17.89 26.79 19.96
N SER A 11 -18.43 26.08 18.98
CA SER A 11 -19.80 25.57 19.03
C SER A 11 -19.77 24.07 18.82
N ALA A 12 -19.69 23.35 19.94
CA ALA A 12 -19.95 21.93 20.04
C ALA A 12 -21.46 21.71 19.96
N PHE A 13 -21.90 20.84 19.05
CA PHE A 13 -23.23 20.26 19.09
C PHE A 13 -23.09 18.74 19.23
N VAL A 14 -23.35 18.26 20.44
CA VAL A 14 -23.62 16.85 20.77
C VAL A 14 -25.05 16.82 21.27
N VAL A 15 -25.96 16.15 20.56
CA VAL A 15 -27.14 15.51 21.18
C VAL A 15 -27.47 14.22 20.42
N VAL A 16 -27.32 13.13 21.18
CA VAL A 16 -27.69 11.75 20.94
C VAL A 16 -29.21 11.58 20.89
N LEU A 17 -29.72 10.67 20.04
CA LEU A 17 -31.03 10.04 20.27
C LEU A 17 -31.01 8.56 19.88
N VAL A 18 -31.13 7.72 20.92
CA VAL A 18 -31.34 6.26 20.94
C VAL A 18 -32.84 5.99 21.11
N VAL A 19 -33.36 4.89 20.54
CA VAL A 19 -34.46 3.98 21.01
C VAL A 19 -34.87 3.11 19.80
N VAL A 20 -34.47 1.83 19.65
CA VAL A 20 -34.89 0.56 20.31
C VAL A 20 -36.35 0.14 20.03
N LEU A 21 -36.52 -1.04 19.39
CA LEU A 21 -37.57 -2.08 19.52
C LEU A 21 -37.58 -2.93 18.21
N GLY A 22 -37.59 -4.27 18.16
CA GLY A 22 -37.61 -5.35 19.14
C GLY A 22 -37.87 -6.70 18.44
N ALA A 23 -37.06 -7.71 18.82
CA ALA A 23 -37.27 -9.17 18.94
C ALA A 23 -38.28 -9.98 18.09
N LEU A 24 -37.86 -11.20 17.70
CA LEU A 24 -38.39 -12.56 18.02
C LEU A 24 -37.82 -13.57 16.98
N ALA A 25 -36.82 -14.41 17.28
CA ALA A 25 -36.83 -15.70 18.00
C ALA A 25 -37.43 -16.89 17.20
N GLU A 26 -36.59 -17.90 16.86
CA GLU A 26 -36.86 -19.31 17.21
C GLU A 26 -35.64 -20.23 16.97
N SER A 27 -35.45 -21.10 17.95
CA SER A 27 -34.41 -22.11 18.13
C SER A 27 -34.91 -23.50 17.73
N SER A 28 -34.02 -24.42 17.31
CA SER A 28 -34.32 -25.87 17.27
C SER A 28 -33.05 -26.72 17.42
N ASP A 29 -33.08 -27.62 18.39
CA ASP A 29 -32.05 -28.57 18.83
C ASP A 29 -32.02 -29.91 18.05
N GLY A 30 -30.80 -30.41 17.80
CA GLY A 30 -30.33 -31.83 17.87
C GLY A 30 -30.88 -32.90 16.89
N PRO A 31 -30.38 -34.17 16.90
CA PRO A 31 -29.18 -34.73 17.55
C PRO A 31 -28.31 -35.66 16.64
N SER A 32 -27.24 -36.18 17.25
CA SER A 32 -26.14 -37.03 16.77
C SER A 32 -26.51 -38.41 16.17
N THR A 33 -25.68 -38.94 15.27
CA THR A 33 -25.34 -40.38 15.24
C THR A 33 -23.86 -40.61 14.88
N THR A 34 -23.40 -41.79 15.31
CA THR A 34 -22.04 -42.16 15.67
C THR A 34 -21.52 -43.27 14.76
N SER A 35 -20.19 -43.29 14.56
CA SER A 35 -19.33 -44.44 14.23
C SER A 35 -19.36 -45.07 12.83
N SER A 36 -18.16 -45.18 12.26
CA SER A 36 -17.57 -46.48 11.92
C SER A 36 -16.04 -46.43 11.96
N ARG A 37 -15.47 -47.34 12.76
CA ARG A 37 -14.05 -47.71 12.80
C ARG A 37 -13.76 -48.75 11.71
N SER A 38 -12.53 -48.76 11.20
CA SER A 38 -11.59 -49.91 11.25
C SER A 38 -10.76 -50.10 9.97
N SER A 39 -9.44 -50.00 10.19
CA SER A 39 -8.42 -51.02 9.90
C SER A 39 -8.23 -51.57 8.48
N ALA A 40 -7.03 -51.35 7.91
CA ALA A 40 -6.08 -52.42 7.54
C ALA A 40 -4.83 -51.87 6.79
N GLN A 41 -3.65 -51.99 7.40
CA GLN A 41 -2.41 -52.39 6.72
C GLN A 41 -2.50 -53.92 6.40
N PRO A 42 -1.61 -54.59 5.63
CA PRO A 42 -0.24 -54.24 5.22
C PRO A 42 0.14 -54.62 3.76
N GLY A 43 1.38 -54.33 3.35
CA GLY A 43 1.96 -54.85 2.10
C GLY A 43 3.48 -54.83 2.12
N VAL A 44 4.07 -55.98 2.44
CA VAL A 44 5.51 -56.28 2.45
C VAL A 44 5.95 -56.65 1.04
N SER A 45 7.18 -56.31 0.63
CA SER A 45 7.95 -57.10 -0.34
C SER A 45 9.45 -56.88 -0.13
N ALA A 46 10.19 -57.98 -0.20
CA ALA A 46 11.58 -58.14 0.18
C ALA A 46 12.45 -58.60 -1.01
N ALA A 47 13.76 -58.63 -0.76
CA ALA A 47 14.83 -59.47 -1.36
C ALA A 47 15.70 -58.84 -2.47
N PRO A 48 16.94 -59.35 -2.74
CA PRO A 48 17.88 -60.11 -1.89
C PRO A 48 19.38 -59.68 -1.95
N SER A 49 20.13 -60.34 -1.06
CA SER A 49 21.55 -60.69 -0.84
C SER A 49 22.62 -60.60 -1.93
N ASP A 50 23.86 -60.34 -1.48
CA ASP A 50 25.11 -61.15 -1.60
C ASP A 50 26.18 -60.44 -0.71
N GLY A 51 27.05 -61.01 0.12
CA GLY A 51 27.60 -62.35 0.30
C GLY A 51 29.14 -62.26 0.29
N TRP A 52 29.81 -63.01 1.19
CA TRP A 52 31.26 -63.36 1.25
C TRP A 52 32.20 -62.36 1.99
N SER A 53 33.17 -62.73 2.84
CA SER A 53 33.56 -63.95 3.57
C SER A 53 34.69 -63.61 4.57
N ASP A 54 34.82 -64.45 5.60
CA ASP A 54 35.74 -64.57 6.75
C ASP A 54 37.25 -64.19 6.66
N GLU A 55 37.72 -63.48 7.72
CA GLU A 55 38.84 -63.76 8.69
C GLU A 55 40.26 -64.22 8.24
N PRO A 56 41.32 -64.27 9.10
CA PRO A 56 41.70 -63.48 10.31
C PRO A 56 43.25 -63.18 10.44
N TYR A 57 43.63 -62.54 11.57
CA TYR A 57 44.89 -62.71 12.37
C TYR A 57 46.06 -61.69 12.27
N GLU A 58 46.43 -61.14 13.44
CA GLU A 58 47.60 -60.30 13.86
C GLU A 58 48.72 -61.18 14.48
N PRO A 59 49.89 -60.74 15.02
CA PRO A 59 50.71 -59.50 14.95
C PRO A 59 52.24 -59.88 14.77
N PRO A 60 53.28 -59.27 15.40
CA PRO A 60 53.69 -57.85 15.64
C PRO A 60 55.05 -57.54 14.96
N SER A 61 55.57 -56.28 15.04
CA SER A 61 56.99 -56.00 15.35
C SER A 61 57.38 -54.50 15.27
N ASP A 62 57.87 -54.02 16.42
CA ASP A 62 59.10 -53.22 16.64
C ASP A 62 59.26 -51.80 16.05
N ASP A 63 59.09 -50.82 16.95
CA ASP A 63 59.83 -49.54 17.05
C ASP A 63 61.37 -49.78 17.16
N PRO A 64 62.29 -48.78 17.05
CA PRO A 64 62.09 -47.33 16.89
C PRO A 64 63.10 -46.64 15.92
N LEU A 65 62.98 -45.32 15.74
CA LEU A 65 64.06 -44.32 15.91
C LEU A 65 63.60 -42.91 15.50
N ALA A 66 63.72 -41.97 16.43
CA ALA A 66 63.45 -40.54 16.30
C ALA A 66 64.42 -39.80 15.36
N PRO A 67 64.04 -38.59 14.90
CA PRO A 67 64.96 -37.47 15.07
C PRO A 67 64.30 -36.17 15.57
N GLU A 68 65.00 -35.58 16.54
CA GLU A 68 65.28 -34.16 16.83
C GLU A 68 64.16 -33.11 16.64
N GLU A 69 63.64 -32.66 17.80
CA GLU A 69 62.84 -31.46 17.98
C GLU A 69 63.63 -30.20 17.58
N THR A 70 63.08 -29.44 16.64
CA THR A 70 63.43 -28.04 16.41
C THR A 70 62.28 -27.22 16.99
N GLU A 71 62.53 -26.52 18.11
CA GLU A 71 61.55 -25.64 18.74
C GLU A 71 61.30 -24.41 17.84
N GLU A 72 60.30 -24.50 16.97
CA GLU A 72 59.64 -23.32 16.42
C GLU A 72 58.69 -22.78 17.49
N GLN A 73 58.97 -21.56 17.98
CA GLN A 73 58.04 -20.81 18.81
C GLN A 73 56.83 -20.44 17.96
N GLU A 74 55.79 -21.27 18.00
CA GLU A 74 54.45 -20.87 17.58
C GLU A 74 53.99 -19.75 18.51
N GLU A 75 53.98 -18.53 17.98
CA GLU A 75 53.25 -17.42 18.54
C GLU A 75 51.79 -17.86 18.61
N SER A 76 51.32 -18.15 19.83
CA SER A 76 49.95 -18.49 20.14
C SER A 76 49.04 -17.36 19.65
N GLU A 77 48.54 -17.47 18.42
CA GLU A 77 47.38 -16.70 17.97
C GLU A 77 46.25 -17.04 18.93
N GLU A 78 45.90 -16.06 19.78
CA GLU A 78 44.71 -16.13 20.61
C GLU A 78 43.54 -16.41 19.67
N PRO A 79 42.73 -17.46 19.90
CA PRO A 79 41.66 -17.80 18.98
C PRO A 79 40.74 -16.58 18.86
N GLU A 80 40.68 -15.99 17.65
CA GLU A 80 39.74 -14.92 17.35
C GLU A 80 38.37 -15.42 17.80
N SER A 81 37.81 -14.76 18.82
CA SER A 81 36.48 -15.08 19.31
C SER A 81 35.55 -15.08 18.10
N PRO A 82 34.75 -16.13 17.88
CA PRO A 82 33.86 -16.18 16.72
C PRO A 82 33.07 -14.88 16.69
N SER A 83 33.18 -14.15 15.57
CA SER A 83 32.39 -12.94 15.34
C SER A 83 30.95 -13.26 15.70
N ALA A 84 30.33 -12.41 16.52
CA ALA A 84 28.94 -12.58 16.90
C ALA A 84 28.12 -12.83 15.63
N LEU A 85 27.19 -13.78 15.69
CA LEU A 85 26.22 -13.97 14.61
C LEU A 85 25.51 -12.62 14.38
N PRO A 86 25.42 -12.14 13.12
CA PRO A 86 24.69 -10.91 12.82
C PRO A 86 23.28 -10.99 13.40
N ASP A 87 22.86 -9.95 14.12
CA ASP A 87 21.48 -9.81 14.57
C ASP A 87 20.82 -8.81 13.63
N PRO A 88 20.00 -9.27 12.66
CA PRO A 88 19.43 -8.40 11.63
C PRO A 88 18.59 -7.26 12.21
N LEU A 89 18.09 -7.39 13.45
CA LEU A 89 17.38 -6.32 14.14
C LEU A 89 18.33 -5.35 14.85
N ALA A 90 19.47 -5.82 15.36
CA ALA A 90 20.46 -4.96 16.01
C ALA A 90 21.30 -4.17 15.01
N ASP A 91 21.56 -4.79 13.86
CA ASP A 91 22.42 -4.28 12.80
C ASP A 91 21.65 -3.49 11.72
N ALA A 92 20.32 -3.36 11.87
CA ALA A 92 19.49 -2.60 10.94
C ALA A 92 19.83 -1.10 10.97
N GLU A 93 19.81 -0.48 9.79
CA GLU A 93 19.94 0.96 9.60
C GLU A 93 18.72 1.48 8.83
N VAL A 94 18.49 2.80 8.83
CA VAL A 94 17.51 3.42 7.93
C VAL A 94 17.93 3.11 6.49
N GLY A 95 16.99 2.60 5.70
CA GLY A 95 17.20 2.06 4.35
C GLY A 95 17.51 0.57 4.28
N SER A 96 17.65 -0.13 5.42
CA SER A 96 17.70 -1.60 5.43
C SER A 96 16.34 -2.19 5.04
N CYS A 97 16.35 -3.33 4.34
CA CYS A 97 15.13 -3.96 3.86
C CYS A 97 14.93 -5.39 4.35
N PHE A 98 13.67 -5.73 4.61
CA PHE A 98 13.27 -7.00 5.20
C PHE A 98 12.05 -7.57 4.49
N TYR A 99 12.01 -8.87 4.27
CA TYR A 99 10.73 -9.56 4.11
C TYR A 99 10.18 -9.85 5.50
N ASP A 100 8.88 -9.62 5.67
CA ASP A 100 8.16 -10.12 6.83
C ASP A 100 7.43 -11.41 6.43
N GLU A 101 7.92 -12.54 6.90
CA GLU A 101 7.30 -13.86 6.70
C GLU A 101 6.31 -14.19 7.85
N GLY A 102 6.08 -13.22 8.73
CA GLY A 102 5.23 -13.33 9.90
C GLY A 102 3.73 -13.10 9.62
N THR A 103 2.98 -12.81 10.68
CA THR A 103 1.58 -12.37 10.63
C THR A 103 1.46 -10.94 11.15
N ASP A 104 0.31 -10.30 10.99
CA ASP A 104 0.03 -8.97 11.58
C ASP A 104 0.34 -8.86 13.09
N THR A 105 0.29 -9.96 13.83
CA THR A 105 0.57 -9.98 15.28
C THR A 105 1.93 -10.58 15.64
N THR A 106 2.61 -11.22 14.69
CA THR A 106 3.87 -11.93 14.92
C THR A 106 4.83 -11.55 13.82
N VAL A 107 5.80 -10.69 14.12
CA VAL A 107 6.79 -10.27 13.12
C VAL A 107 7.84 -11.36 12.92
N ASP A 108 8.20 -11.66 11.67
CA ASP A 108 9.33 -12.52 11.32
C ASP A 108 10.15 -11.86 10.19
N LEU A 109 11.09 -10.99 10.58
CA LEU A 109 11.90 -10.23 9.63
C LEU A 109 13.10 -11.03 9.15
N ARG A 110 13.26 -11.10 7.82
CA ARG A 110 14.44 -11.63 7.16
C ARG A 110 15.04 -10.58 6.24
N GLU A 111 16.31 -10.24 6.47
CA GLU A 111 17.04 -9.27 5.67
C GLU A 111 17.01 -9.63 4.17
N THR A 112 16.86 -8.61 3.34
CA THR A 112 16.76 -8.76 1.88
C THR A 112 17.16 -7.48 1.15
N GLU A 113 17.15 -7.52 -0.19
CA GLU A 113 17.32 -6.33 -1.02
C GLU A 113 16.03 -5.51 -1.04
N CYS A 114 16.14 -4.18 -1.12
CA CYS A 114 15.00 -3.28 -1.23
C CYS A 114 14.29 -3.44 -2.58
N THR A 115 13.36 -4.39 -2.62
CA THR A 115 12.54 -4.70 -3.79
C THR A 115 11.07 -4.73 -3.42
N THR A 116 10.21 -4.67 -4.43
CA THR A 116 8.77 -4.90 -4.32
C THR A 116 8.42 -6.05 -3.37
N GLY A 117 7.50 -5.81 -2.44
CA GLY A 117 7.02 -6.75 -1.44
C GLY A 117 7.85 -6.79 -0.16
N ALA A 118 9.00 -6.11 -0.12
CA ALA A 118 9.78 -5.94 1.10
C ALA A 118 9.31 -4.72 1.91
N PHE A 119 9.78 -4.63 3.14
CA PHE A 119 9.67 -3.48 4.01
C PHE A 119 11.01 -2.78 4.12
N GLU A 120 11.05 -1.47 3.91
CA GLU A 120 12.22 -0.61 4.15
C GLU A 120 12.13 0.01 5.56
N VAL A 121 13.24 0.05 6.28
CA VAL A 121 13.34 0.80 7.53
C VAL A 121 13.38 2.28 7.22
N VAL A 122 12.35 3.01 7.62
CA VAL A 122 12.25 4.47 7.41
C VAL A 122 12.69 5.28 8.64
N ASP A 123 12.57 4.70 9.84
CA ASP A 123 13.09 5.30 11.07
C ASP A 123 13.46 4.25 12.12
N LEU A 124 14.33 4.63 13.05
CA LEU A 124 14.82 3.81 14.16
C LEU A 124 14.80 4.62 15.47
N HIS A 125 14.06 4.12 16.46
CA HIS A 125 14.01 4.71 17.79
C HIS A 125 14.74 3.82 18.80
N HIS A 126 15.91 4.27 19.24
CA HIS A 126 16.69 3.61 20.29
C HIS A 126 16.23 4.03 21.70
N GLY A 127 16.52 3.19 22.69
CA GLY A 127 16.18 3.43 24.09
C GLY A 127 14.70 3.18 24.42
N THR A 128 13.97 2.49 23.54
CA THR A 128 12.55 2.25 23.68
C THR A 128 12.13 0.94 23.04
N THR A 129 11.01 0.39 23.53
CA THR A 129 10.26 -0.71 22.90
C THR A 129 8.82 -0.28 22.58
N ASP A 130 8.54 1.02 22.68
CA ASP A 130 7.23 1.61 22.49
C ASP A 130 6.91 1.78 21.00
N LEU A 131 6.02 0.94 20.48
CA LEU A 131 5.67 0.90 19.06
C LEU A 131 5.02 2.21 18.58
N ASP A 132 4.34 2.92 19.48
CA ASP A 132 3.66 4.20 19.21
C ASP A 132 4.68 5.31 18.84
N SER A 133 5.98 5.06 19.01
CA SER A 133 7.03 5.98 18.53
C SER A 133 7.02 6.19 17.01
N CYS A 134 6.44 5.24 16.25
CA CYS A 134 6.32 5.34 14.79
C CYS A 134 5.07 6.09 14.30
N ASP A 135 4.16 6.52 15.17
CA ASP A 135 2.85 7.09 14.77
C ASP A 135 2.95 8.37 13.92
N ASP A 136 4.02 9.14 14.10
CA ASP A 136 4.28 10.39 13.37
C ASP A 136 5.33 10.21 12.24
N VAL A 137 5.76 8.97 11.97
CA VAL A 137 6.75 8.68 10.91
C VAL A 137 6.02 8.52 9.58
N GLU A 138 6.41 9.33 8.59
CA GLU A 138 5.88 9.30 7.23
C GLU A 138 6.06 7.91 6.62
N ASP A 139 5.01 7.42 5.95
CA ASP A 139 4.95 6.12 5.27
C ASP A 139 5.26 4.89 6.13
N SER A 140 5.19 5.04 7.48
CA SER A 140 5.37 3.91 8.40
C SER A 140 4.11 3.05 8.43
N ASP A 141 4.16 1.94 7.71
CA ASP A 141 3.12 0.92 7.74
C ASP A 141 3.21 0.05 8.99
N ARG A 142 4.42 -0.31 9.41
CA ARG A 142 4.61 -1.31 10.46
C ARG A 142 5.71 -0.95 11.44
N SER A 143 5.40 -1.03 12.72
CA SER A 143 6.37 -0.86 13.82
C SER A 143 6.80 -2.22 14.37
N VAL A 144 8.09 -2.42 14.60
CA VAL A 144 8.67 -3.65 15.18
C VAL A 144 9.56 -3.29 16.35
N SER A 145 9.37 -3.93 17.52
CA SER A 145 10.24 -3.73 18.68
C SER A 145 11.22 -4.88 18.86
N SER A 146 12.45 -4.55 19.23
CA SER A 146 13.47 -5.49 19.71
C SER A 146 13.83 -5.17 21.16
N PRO A 147 13.19 -5.83 22.15
CA PRO A 147 13.50 -5.62 23.56
C PRO A 147 14.93 -5.98 23.96
N ARG A 148 15.60 -6.83 23.18
CA ARG A 148 17.01 -7.19 23.43
C ARG A 148 17.95 -6.04 23.10
N ASN A 149 17.58 -5.23 22.09
CA ASN A 149 18.38 -4.13 21.59
C ASN A 149 17.85 -2.76 22.02
N ASP A 150 16.76 -2.73 22.79
CA ASP A 150 16.04 -1.52 23.23
C ASP A 150 15.76 -0.57 22.04
N LEU A 151 15.17 -1.14 20.99
CA LEU A 151 14.98 -0.52 19.69
C LEU A 151 13.54 -0.72 19.18
N VAL A 152 13.00 0.30 18.53
CA VAL A 152 11.81 0.22 17.67
C VAL A 152 12.19 0.61 16.25
N MET A 153 11.74 -0.16 15.28
CA MET A 153 11.93 0.10 13.85
C MET A 153 10.60 0.42 13.22
N CYS A 154 10.56 1.50 12.44
CA CYS A 154 9.41 1.93 11.66
C CYS A 154 9.65 1.50 10.21
N LEU A 155 8.73 0.74 9.65
CA LEU A 155 8.87 0.05 8.38
C LEU A 155 7.83 0.53 7.38
N SER A 156 8.28 0.83 6.16
CA SER A 156 7.44 1.20 5.02
C SER A 156 7.40 0.07 4.00
N PHE A 157 6.21 -0.29 3.52
CA PHE A 157 5.99 -1.36 2.56
C PHE A 157 6.29 -0.90 1.13
N LEU A 158 7.22 -1.59 0.46
CA LEU A 158 7.56 -1.32 -0.93
C LEU A 158 6.55 -1.99 -1.86
N SER A 159 5.44 -1.32 -2.17
CA SER A 159 4.37 -1.88 -3.00
C SER A 159 4.82 -2.26 -4.41
N ALA A 160 4.27 -3.36 -4.93
CA ALA A 160 4.43 -3.77 -6.33
C ALA A 160 3.74 -2.82 -7.31
N ASP A 161 2.70 -2.15 -6.81
CA ASP A 161 1.80 -1.34 -7.58
C ASP A 161 2.22 0.15 -7.55
N GLY A 162 3.47 0.44 -7.17
CA GLY A 162 4.07 1.77 -7.16
C GLY A 162 3.90 2.52 -5.84
N ASP A 163 4.50 3.71 -5.75
CA ASP A 163 4.53 4.50 -4.50
C ASP A 163 3.17 5.14 -4.15
N ALA A 164 2.18 5.09 -5.05
CA ALA A 164 0.84 5.60 -4.76
C ALA A 164 0.12 4.83 -3.63
N TYR A 165 0.68 3.70 -3.18
CA TYR A 165 0.25 3.00 -1.96
C TYR A 165 0.21 3.95 -0.75
N HIS A 166 1.18 4.84 -0.66
CA HIS A 166 1.32 5.83 0.42
C HIS A 166 0.75 7.21 0.08
N ALA A 167 0.08 7.36 -1.06
CA ALA A 167 -0.43 8.67 -1.47
C ALA A 167 -1.53 9.18 -0.53
N ASP A 168 -1.45 10.45 -0.18
CA ASP A 168 -2.36 11.11 0.75
C ASP A 168 -3.51 11.83 0.05
N GLN A 169 -4.53 12.21 0.85
CA GLN A 169 -5.57 13.10 0.35
C GLN A 169 -4.97 14.43 -0.13
N GLY A 170 -5.13 14.70 -1.42
CA GLY A 170 -4.66 15.93 -2.05
C GLY A 170 -3.50 15.72 -3.01
N ASP A 171 -2.79 14.59 -2.88
CA ASP A 171 -1.71 14.21 -3.78
C ASP A 171 -2.22 13.91 -5.18
N CYS A 172 -1.28 13.87 -6.12
CA CYS A 172 -1.59 13.50 -7.48
C CYS A 172 -0.86 12.23 -7.88
N VAL A 173 -1.62 11.30 -8.44
CA VAL A 173 -1.14 9.96 -8.79
C VAL A 173 -1.47 9.65 -10.24
N TYR A 174 -0.71 8.74 -10.83
CA TYR A 174 -0.99 8.20 -12.15
C TYR A 174 -0.35 6.84 -12.33
N GLY A 175 -1.05 6.00 -13.07
CA GLY A 175 -0.51 4.74 -13.55
C GLY A 175 -1.18 4.34 -14.84
N GLN A 176 -0.81 3.19 -15.37
CA GLN A 176 -1.65 2.54 -16.37
C GLN A 176 -2.69 1.66 -15.64
N LYS A 177 -3.81 1.34 -16.29
CA LYS A 177 -4.90 0.57 -15.67
C LYS A 177 -4.44 -0.77 -15.07
N ALA A 178 -3.38 -1.39 -15.61
CA ALA A 178 -2.80 -2.65 -15.16
C ALA A 178 -1.29 -2.54 -14.88
N GLY A 179 -0.80 -1.37 -14.50
CA GLY A 179 0.61 -1.15 -14.14
C GLY A 179 0.74 -0.46 -12.79
N ALA A 180 1.99 -0.18 -12.40
CA ALA A 180 2.30 0.63 -11.23
C ALA A 180 1.67 2.02 -11.33
N TRP A 181 1.34 2.56 -10.17
CA TRP A 181 0.81 3.89 -9.92
C TRP A 181 1.77 4.62 -9.01
N ASP A 182 2.21 5.77 -9.48
CA ASP A 182 3.18 6.59 -8.78
C ASP A 182 2.59 7.97 -8.52
N THR A 183 3.06 8.58 -7.46
CA THR A 183 2.82 9.93 -7.00
C THR A 183 3.65 10.88 -7.85
N GLN A 184 3.04 11.99 -8.26
CA GLN A 184 3.66 12.96 -9.14
C GLN A 184 3.03 14.34 -8.94
N ALA A 185 3.63 15.36 -9.57
CA ALA A 185 3.07 16.70 -9.56
C ALA A 185 1.66 16.72 -10.19
N CYS A 186 0.75 17.53 -9.64
CA CYS A 186 -0.59 17.68 -10.19
C CYS A 186 -0.58 18.36 -11.56
N GLU A 187 -0.98 17.63 -12.59
CA GLU A 187 -0.94 18.07 -13.98
C GLU A 187 -2.19 17.60 -14.72
N THR A 188 -2.50 18.23 -15.86
CA THR A 188 -3.63 17.79 -16.67
C THR A 188 -3.45 16.35 -17.13
N GLY A 189 -4.45 15.52 -16.86
CA GLY A 189 -4.47 14.11 -17.26
C GLY A 189 -4.09 13.12 -16.16
N ASN A 190 -3.57 13.58 -15.03
CA ASN A 190 -3.40 12.72 -13.86
C ASN A 190 -4.56 12.84 -12.88
N PHE A 191 -4.49 12.10 -11.78
CA PHE A 191 -5.57 12.07 -10.81
C PHE A 191 -5.16 12.75 -9.53
N LYS A 192 -6.04 13.58 -8.98
CA LYS A 192 -5.96 14.01 -7.60
C LYS A 192 -6.63 12.99 -6.68
N VAL A 193 -5.98 12.63 -5.59
CA VAL A 193 -6.53 11.79 -4.53
C VAL A 193 -7.56 12.59 -3.73
N LEU A 194 -8.80 12.12 -3.75
CA LEU A 194 -9.92 12.69 -3.00
C LEU A 194 -9.99 12.13 -1.59
N ALA A 195 -9.71 10.84 -1.45
CA ALA A 195 -9.69 10.12 -0.18
C ALA A 195 -8.94 8.80 -0.33
N VAL A 196 -8.46 8.31 0.81
CA VAL A 196 -7.76 7.04 0.97
C VAL A 196 -8.53 6.22 2.00
N TYR A 197 -8.77 4.95 1.73
CA TYR A 197 -9.43 4.03 2.64
C TYR A 197 -8.70 2.71 2.71
N ASN A 198 -8.68 2.09 3.89
CA ASN A 198 -8.25 0.69 4.01
C ASN A 198 -9.35 -0.24 3.47
N GLY A 199 -8.90 -1.31 2.81
CA GLY A 199 -9.70 -2.36 2.19
C GLY A 199 -10.18 -2.02 0.78
N SER A 200 -11.08 -2.85 0.25
CA SER A 200 -11.47 -2.86 -1.17
C SER A 200 -12.90 -2.36 -1.45
N ASP A 201 -13.56 -1.73 -0.47
CA ASP A 201 -14.95 -1.26 -0.61
C ASP A 201 -15.04 0.03 -1.46
N THR A 202 -15.14 -0.15 -2.77
CA THR A 202 -15.23 0.94 -3.77
C THR A 202 -16.44 1.85 -3.60
N SER A 203 -17.51 1.40 -2.92
CA SER A 203 -18.72 2.21 -2.72
C SER A 203 -18.47 3.46 -1.89
N LYS A 204 -17.38 3.45 -1.08
CA LYS A 204 -16.92 4.62 -0.32
C LYS A 204 -16.55 5.82 -1.20
N CYS A 205 -16.28 5.60 -2.49
CA CYS A 205 -15.91 6.67 -3.40
C CYS A 205 -17.08 7.39 -4.05
N ASP A 206 -18.29 6.80 -4.09
CA ASP A 206 -19.40 7.26 -4.92
C ASP A 206 -19.95 8.64 -4.52
N ASP A 207 -19.84 9.00 -3.24
CA ASP A 207 -20.37 10.26 -2.69
C ASP A 207 -19.39 11.44 -2.81
N TRP A 208 -18.15 11.20 -3.29
CA TRP A 208 -17.16 12.25 -3.37
C TRP A 208 -17.43 13.22 -4.54
N PRO A 209 -17.44 14.55 -4.29
CA PRO A 209 -17.55 15.52 -5.35
C PRO A 209 -16.44 15.34 -6.38
N ARG A 210 -16.81 15.34 -7.67
CA ARG A 210 -15.87 15.19 -8.79
C ARG A 210 -15.14 13.85 -8.84
N TYR A 211 -15.65 12.83 -8.16
CA TYR A 211 -15.17 11.46 -8.31
C TYR A 211 -15.25 10.99 -9.76
N ASN A 212 -14.18 10.36 -10.24
CA ASN A 212 -14.08 9.86 -11.61
C ASN A 212 -13.56 8.42 -11.69
N TYR A 213 -12.71 8.00 -10.76
CA TYR A 213 -12.07 6.70 -10.81
C TYR A 213 -11.68 6.23 -9.42
N TRP A 214 -11.55 4.91 -9.24
CA TRP A 214 -10.98 4.32 -8.03
C TRP A 214 -9.79 3.45 -8.43
N LYS A 215 -8.77 3.37 -7.57
CA LYS A 215 -7.66 2.44 -7.71
C LYS A 215 -7.45 1.73 -6.38
N MET A 216 -7.53 0.41 -6.42
CA MET A 216 -7.14 -0.45 -5.32
C MET A 216 -5.68 -0.85 -5.52
N ILE A 217 -4.88 -0.73 -4.47
CA ILE A 217 -3.47 -1.06 -4.41
C ILE A 217 -3.33 -2.13 -3.32
N ASP A 218 -2.82 -3.30 -3.70
CA ASP A 218 -2.65 -4.42 -2.78
C ASP A 218 -1.59 -4.07 -1.72
N GLY A 219 -1.92 -4.37 -0.46
CA GLY A 219 -0.99 -4.23 0.66
C GLY A 219 -0.03 -5.42 0.80
N PRO A 220 0.74 -5.47 1.89
CA PRO A 220 1.54 -6.64 2.22
C PRO A 220 0.64 -7.88 2.39
N PRO A 221 1.10 -9.07 1.94
CA PRO A 221 0.33 -10.30 2.04
C PRO A 221 -0.03 -10.61 3.49
N ASP A 222 -1.22 -11.18 3.69
CA ASP A 222 -1.76 -11.56 5.01
C ASP A 222 -1.93 -10.41 6.02
N ALA A 223 -1.87 -9.17 5.54
CA ALA A 223 -2.26 -7.98 6.26
C ALA A 223 -3.53 -7.41 5.61
N ASP A 224 -4.59 -7.15 6.38
CA ASP A 224 -5.83 -6.50 5.88
C ASP A 224 -5.56 -4.99 5.58
N ARG A 225 -4.59 -4.70 4.71
CA ARG A 225 -3.95 -3.38 4.51
C ARG A 225 -3.93 -2.94 3.05
N ASP A 226 -4.81 -3.49 2.22
CA ASP A 226 -5.07 -2.95 0.89
C ASP A 226 -5.52 -1.49 1.02
N VAL A 227 -5.12 -0.66 0.06
CA VAL A 227 -5.46 0.75 0.01
C VAL A 227 -6.37 1.02 -1.18
N LEU A 228 -7.49 1.70 -0.94
CA LEU A 228 -8.41 2.20 -1.94
C LEU A 228 -8.25 3.72 -2.07
N LEU A 229 -7.80 4.15 -3.24
CA LEU A 229 -7.75 5.56 -3.64
C LEU A 229 -9.03 5.94 -4.37
N CYS A 230 -9.74 6.95 -3.88
CA CYS A 230 -10.82 7.61 -4.60
C CYS A 230 -10.25 8.81 -5.36
N LEU A 231 -10.47 8.88 -6.68
CA LEU A 231 -9.69 9.73 -7.57
C LEU A 231 -10.55 10.69 -8.40
N SER A 232 -10.03 11.89 -8.61
CA SER A 232 -10.59 12.93 -9.48
C SER A 232 -9.62 13.23 -10.62
N MET A 233 -10.08 13.18 -11.86
CA MET A 233 -9.25 13.43 -13.04
C MET A 233 -8.94 14.92 -13.16
N ASN A 234 -7.67 15.32 -13.09
CA ASN A 234 -7.25 16.69 -13.36
C ASN A 234 -7.49 17.05 -14.83
N TYR A 235 -8.70 17.50 -15.14
CA TYR A 235 -9.06 18.03 -16.45
C TYR A 235 -8.31 19.33 -16.75
N PRO A 236 -8.21 19.74 -18.04
CA PRO A 236 -7.50 20.97 -18.42
C PRO A 236 -8.02 22.24 -17.72
N ASP A 237 -9.32 22.29 -17.45
CA ASP A 237 -9.98 23.40 -16.78
C ASP A 237 -11.33 22.97 -16.16
N ASP A 238 -12.06 23.92 -15.59
CA ASP A 238 -13.28 23.63 -14.84
C ASP A 238 -14.44 23.09 -15.70
N ILE A 239 -14.39 23.23 -17.04
CA ILE A 239 -15.45 22.68 -17.91
C ILE A 239 -15.46 21.15 -17.89
N GLY A 240 -14.31 20.54 -17.57
CA GLY A 240 -14.19 19.10 -17.41
C GLY A 240 -15.10 18.54 -16.31
N TYR A 241 -15.45 19.35 -15.31
CA TYR A 241 -16.36 18.98 -14.23
C TYR A 241 -17.74 19.62 -14.32
N ALA A 242 -17.98 20.46 -15.32
CA ALA A 242 -19.17 21.29 -15.34
C ALA A 242 -20.44 20.49 -15.67
N GLU A 243 -21.48 20.75 -14.89
CA GLU A 243 -22.82 20.19 -15.08
C GLU A 243 -23.67 21.07 -16.01
N VAL A 244 -24.80 20.53 -16.49
CA VAL A 244 -25.77 21.30 -17.26
C VAL A 244 -26.30 22.47 -16.42
N ASP A 245 -26.50 23.62 -17.07
CA ASP A 245 -26.89 24.90 -16.47
C ASP A 245 -25.83 25.58 -15.58
N GLN A 246 -24.62 25.02 -15.49
CA GLN A 246 -23.50 25.69 -14.82
C GLN A 246 -22.96 26.84 -15.67
N CYS A 247 -22.73 27.99 -15.03
CA CYS A 247 -22.18 29.18 -15.67
C CYS A 247 -20.67 29.23 -15.52
N LEU A 248 -19.95 29.44 -16.62
CA LEU A 248 -18.49 29.52 -16.64
C LEU A 248 -18.02 30.80 -17.35
N LEU A 249 -16.84 31.26 -16.97
CA LEU A 249 -16.13 32.31 -17.67
C LEU A 249 -15.15 31.68 -18.66
N GLN A 250 -15.44 31.81 -19.95
CA GLN A 250 -14.52 31.49 -21.01
C GLN A 250 -13.59 32.67 -21.29
N ARG A 251 -12.28 32.40 -21.35
CA ARG A 251 -11.22 33.34 -21.77
C ARG A 251 -10.38 32.71 -22.87
N GLY A 252 -9.65 33.55 -23.61
CA GLY A 252 -8.79 33.09 -24.70
C GLY A 252 -9.56 32.70 -25.95
N SER A 253 -8.85 32.08 -26.90
CA SER A 253 -9.40 31.61 -28.17
C SER A 253 -8.57 30.47 -28.74
N GLY A 254 -9.19 29.57 -29.52
CA GLY A 254 -8.51 28.40 -30.08
C GLY A 254 -7.91 27.55 -28.96
N ASP A 255 -6.65 27.14 -29.11
CA ASP A 255 -5.95 26.27 -28.16
C ASP A 255 -5.65 26.94 -26.80
N SER A 256 -5.78 28.28 -26.72
CA SER A 256 -5.61 29.03 -25.46
C SER A 256 -6.91 29.22 -24.68
N THR A 257 -7.99 28.57 -25.11
CA THR A 257 -9.30 28.72 -24.46
C THR A 257 -9.27 28.07 -23.08
N THR A 258 -9.70 28.81 -22.06
CA THR A 258 -9.85 28.32 -20.69
C THR A 258 -11.24 28.61 -20.18
N HIS A 259 -11.80 27.70 -19.39
CA HIS A 259 -13.10 27.84 -18.74
C HIS A 259 -12.92 27.81 -17.21
N THR A 260 -13.40 28.84 -16.53
CA THR A 260 -13.30 28.94 -15.08
C THR A 260 -14.67 29.04 -14.44
N ASN A 261 -14.92 28.27 -13.39
CA ASN A 261 -16.08 28.45 -12.55
C ASN A 261 -15.83 29.59 -11.55
N THR A 262 -16.46 30.73 -11.79
CA THR A 262 -16.35 31.92 -10.94
C THR A 262 -17.33 31.92 -9.77
N GLY A 263 -18.12 30.85 -9.60
CA GLY A 263 -19.15 30.72 -8.57
C GLY A 263 -20.40 31.57 -8.80
N SER A 264 -20.50 32.31 -9.91
CA SER A 264 -21.65 33.15 -10.22
C SER A 264 -21.87 33.34 -11.71
N CYS A 265 -23.13 33.20 -12.14
CA CYS A 265 -23.53 33.51 -13.50
C CYS A 265 -23.36 34.99 -13.90
N SER A 266 -23.24 35.93 -12.95
CA SER A 266 -23.06 37.35 -13.26
C SER A 266 -21.66 37.69 -13.79
N THR A 267 -20.67 36.85 -13.51
CA THR A 267 -19.27 37.02 -13.93
C THR A 267 -18.85 36.02 -15.03
N SER A 268 -19.83 35.31 -15.58
CA SER A 268 -19.68 34.29 -16.62
C SER A 268 -20.23 34.78 -17.95
N ASN A 269 -19.67 34.31 -19.05
CA ASN A 269 -20.10 34.62 -20.42
C ASN A 269 -20.64 33.39 -21.18
N ILE A 270 -20.59 32.21 -20.57
CA ILE A 270 -21.19 30.99 -21.11
C ILE A 270 -22.01 30.24 -20.07
N VAL A 271 -22.96 29.44 -20.54
CA VAL A 271 -23.76 28.50 -19.74
C VAL A 271 -23.70 27.13 -20.40
N VAL A 272 -23.34 26.10 -19.64
CA VAL A 272 -23.31 24.72 -20.12
C VAL A 272 -24.73 24.28 -20.48
N SER A 273 -24.91 23.78 -21.70
CA SER A 273 -26.21 23.36 -22.23
C SER A 273 -26.31 21.87 -22.49
N GLY A 274 -25.21 21.12 -22.39
CA GLY A 274 -25.18 19.68 -22.59
C GLY A 274 -23.80 19.10 -22.32
N ARG A 275 -23.76 17.82 -21.95
CA ARG A 275 -22.53 17.07 -21.73
C ARG A 275 -22.71 15.63 -22.21
N THR A 276 -21.67 15.05 -22.78
CA THR A 276 -21.60 13.63 -23.14
C THR A 276 -20.18 13.10 -22.85
N PRO A 277 -20.01 11.82 -22.47
CA PRO A 277 -18.69 11.23 -22.27
C PRO A 277 -17.93 10.96 -23.59
N HIS A 278 -18.54 11.21 -24.75
CA HIS A 278 -17.90 10.95 -26.03
C HIS A 278 -16.97 12.09 -26.45
N TYR A 279 -15.70 11.76 -26.74
CA TYR A 279 -14.74 12.70 -27.31
C TYR A 279 -15.16 13.18 -28.71
N GLY A 280 -15.01 14.47 -28.99
CA GLY A 280 -15.24 15.05 -30.32
C GLY A 280 -16.68 14.98 -30.81
N ALA A 281 -17.66 14.82 -29.92
CA ALA A 281 -19.07 14.67 -30.27
C ALA A 281 -19.74 16.00 -30.66
N ALA A 282 -19.14 16.78 -31.56
CA ALA A 282 -19.61 18.12 -31.93
C ALA A 282 -21.09 18.15 -32.39
N ALA A 283 -21.53 17.12 -33.13
CA ALA A 283 -22.91 17.01 -33.60
C ALA A 283 -23.95 16.95 -32.47
N PHE A 284 -23.58 16.45 -31.29
CA PHE A 284 -24.44 16.45 -30.09
C PHE A 284 -24.80 17.89 -29.66
N CYS A 285 -23.92 18.85 -29.90
CA CYS A 285 -24.10 20.24 -29.49
C CYS A 285 -24.97 21.08 -30.44
N ARG A 286 -25.27 20.57 -31.64
CA ARG A 286 -26.06 21.28 -32.66
C ARG A 286 -25.44 22.65 -32.97
N ASP A 287 -26.18 23.72 -32.77
CA ASP A 287 -25.77 25.10 -33.04
C ASP A 287 -25.04 25.77 -31.84
N ASN A 288 -24.84 25.05 -30.74
CA ASN A 288 -24.12 25.56 -29.57
C ASN A 288 -22.60 25.51 -29.76
N GLY A 289 -21.87 26.35 -29.00
CA GLY A 289 -20.43 26.19 -28.85
C GLY A 289 -20.11 24.86 -28.17
N TRP A 290 -18.92 24.32 -28.40
CA TRP A 290 -18.51 23.06 -27.80
C TRP A 290 -17.00 23.01 -27.55
N THR A 291 -16.62 22.19 -26.57
CA THR A 291 -15.23 21.81 -26.31
C THR A 291 -15.18 20.34 -25.93
N THR A 292 -14.02 19.72 -26.09
CA THR A 292 -13.79 18.31 -25.79
C THR A 292 -12.39 18.11 -25.26
N TRP A 293 -12.22 17.07 -24.46
CA TRP A 293 -10.91 16.60 -24.06
C TRP A 293 -10.97 15.08 -23.84
N GLN A 294 -9.83 14.43 -24.03
CA GLN A 294 -9.67 13.01 -23.79
C GLN A 294 -8.25 12.75 -23.28
N ASN A 295 -8.15 11.93 -22.24
CA ASN A 295 -6.91 11.29 -21.88
C ASN A 295 -6.74 10.01 -22.74
N PRO A 296 -5.61 9.83 -23.45
CA PRO A 296 -5.36 8.63 -24.26
C PRO A 296 -5.38 7.31 -23.46
N SER A 297 -4.90 7.34 -22.19
CA SER A 297 -4.87 6.18 -21.29
C SER A 297 -6.19 5.95 -20.57
N TYR A 298 -7.04 6.97 -20.48
CA TYR A 298 -8.36 6.91 -19.84
C TYR A 298 -9.45 7.45 -20.77
N PRO A 299 -9.70 6.79 -21.92
CA PRO A 299 -10.65 7.28 -22.91
C PRO A 299 -12.09 7.31 -22.39
N ASP A 300 -12.43 6.50 -21.39
CA ASP A 300 -13.75 6.46 -20.74
C ASP A 300 -14.04 7.73 -19.91
N LEU A 301 -13.00 8.49 -19.56
CA LEU A 301 -13.09 9.77 -18.86
C LEU A 301 -13.07 10.97 -19.83
N ALA A 302 -13.22 10.72 -21.13
CA ALA A 302 -13.37 11.78 -22.10
C ALA A 302 -14.68 12.55 -21.91
N TYR A 303 -14.77 13.72 -22.52
CA TYR A 303 -16.02 14.47 -22.59
C TYR A 303 -16.13 15.29 -23.86
N THR A 304 -17.36 15.60 -24.25
CA THR A 304 -17.72 16.79 -25.02
C THR A 304 -18.75 17.60 -24.22
N VAL A 305 -18.48 18.89 -24.04
CA VAL A 305 -19.39 19.82 -23.36
C VAL A 305 -19.88 20.86 -24.37
N CYS A 306 -21.19 21.07 -24.39
CA CYS A 306 -21.85 22.10 -25.18
C CYS A 306 -22.15 23.31 -24.30
N PHE A 307 -22.02 24.51 -24.85
CA PHE A 307 -22.31 25.74 -24.13
C PHE A 307 -22.96 26.80 -25.03
N ARG A 308 -23.75 27.65 -24.40
CA ARG A 308 -24.37 28.83 -25.01
C ARG A 308 -23.69 30.08 -24.49
N TRP A 309 -23.51 31.05 -25.38
CA TRP A 309 -23.12 32.40 -24.97
C TRP A 309 -24.26 33.06 -24.18
N LYS A 310 -23.88 33.79 -23.15
CA LYS A 310 -24.79 34.56 -22.30
C LYS A 310 -24.85 36.02 -22.74
#